data_AF-P10620-F1
#
_entry.id   AF-P10620-F1
#
_cell.length_a   1.000
_cell.length_b   1.000
_cell.length_c   1.000
_cell.angle_alpha   90.00
_cell.angle_beta   90.00
_cell.angle_gamma   90.00
#
_symmetry.space_group_name_H-M   'P 1'
#
loop_
_entity.id
_entity.type
_entity.pdbx_description
1 polymer ?
#
loop_
_entity_poly.entity_id
_entity_poly.type
_entity_poly.pdbx_seq_one_letter_code
_entity_poly.pdbx_strand_id
1 'polypeptide(L)'
;MVDLTQVMDDEVFMAFASYATIILSKMMLMSTATAFYRLTRKVFANPEDCVAFGKGENAKKYLRTDDRVERVRRAHLNDLENIIPFLGIGLLYSLSGPDPSTAILHFRLFVGARIYHTIAYLTPLPQPNRALSFFVGYGVTLSMAYRLLKSKLYL
;
A
#
# COMPACT_ATOMS: atom_id res chain seq x y z
N MET A 1 -30.69 -15.26 -2.68
CA MET A 1 -29.28 -15.17 -3.07
C MET A 1 -28.99 -13.69 -3.26
N VAL A 2 -28.06 -13.12 -2.50
CA VAL A 2 -27.55 -11.77 -2.82
C VAL A 2 -26.84 -11.93 -4.14
N ASP A 3 -27.41 -11.37 -5.20
CA ASP A 3 -26.81 -11.43 -6.52
C ASP A 3 -25.58 -10.52 -6.49
N LEU A 4 -24.42 -11.04 -6.89
CA LEU A 4 -23.16 -10.29 -6.79
C LEU A 4 -23.23 -8.97 -7.58
N THR A 5 -24.08 -8.95 -8.62
CA THR A 5 -24.49 -7.79 -9.39
C THR A 5 -25.16 -6.70 -8.54
N GLN A 6 -26.01 -7.04 -7.57
CA GLN A 6 -26.62 -6.03 -6.69
C GLN A 6 -25.61 -5.37 -5.74
N VAL A 7 -24.56 -6.09 -5.33
CA VAL A 7 -23.46 -5.51 -4.54
C VAL A 7 -22.59 -4.61 -5.42
N MET A 8 -22.45 -4.96 -6.71
CA MET A 8 -21.75 -4.13 -7.69
C MET A 8 -22.52 -2.89 -8.12
N ASP A 9 -23.85 -2.89 -8.02
CA ASP A 9 -24.67 -1.69 -8.31
C ASP A 9 -24.56 -0.62 -7.22
N ASP A 10 -24.03 -0.97 -6.04
CA ASP A 10 -23.77 -0.01 -4.98
C ASP A 10 -22.60 0.89 -5.39
N GLU A 11 -22.89 2.17 -5.63
CA GLU A 11 -21.93 3.18 -6.09
C GLU A 11 -20.67 3.22 -5.19
N VAL A 12 -20.86 2.96 -3.89
CA VAL A 12 -19.79 2.89 -2.91
C VAL A 12 -18.88 1.69 -3.12
N PHE A 13 -19.45 0.52 -3.40
CA PHE A 13 -18.69 -0.70 -3.64
C PHE A 13 -17.89 -0.60 -4.94
N MET A 14 -18.50 -0.09 -6.02
CA MET A 14 -17.81 0.21 -7.27
C MET A 14 -16.65 1.19 -7.10
N ALA A 15 -16.86 2.26 -6.32
CA ALA A 15 -15.80 3.19 -5.97
C ALA A 15 -14.70 2.48 -5.16
N PHE A 16 -15.06 1.71 -4.14
CA PHE A 16 -14.10 0.95 -3.34
C PHE A 16 -13.26 -0.01 -4.20
N ALA A 17 -13.91 -0.80 -5.05
CA ALA A 17 -13.24 -1.77 -5.92
C ALA A 17 -12.24 -1.10 -6.89
N SER A 18 -12.62 0.03 -7.47
CA SER A 18 -11.74 0.79 -8.37
C SER A 18 -10.53 1.37 -7.63
N TYR A 19 -10.72 2.03 -6.47
CA TYR A 19 -9.61 2.57 -5.67
C TYR A 19 -8.73 1.46 -5.07
N ALA A 20 -9.31 0.35 -4.61
CA ALA A 20 -8.59 -0.81 -4.13
C ALA A 20 -7.70 -1.40 -5.24
N THR A 21 -8.22 -1.51 -6.47
CA THR A 21 -7.47 -2.00 -7.63
C THR A 21 -6.29 -1.08 -7.95
N ILE A 22 -6.47 0.25 -7.88
CA ILE A 22 -5.36 1.21 -8.10
C ILE A 22 -4.25 1.02 -7.07
N ILE A 23 -4.62 0.91 -5.79
CA ILE A 23 -3.67 0.78 -4.70
C ILE A 23 -2.94 -0.57 -4.75
N LEU A 24 -3.67 -1.66 -5.00
CA LEU A 24 -3.10 -3.00 -5.16
C LEU A 24 -2.14 -3.04 -6.36
N SER A 25 -2.55 -2.46 -7.49
CA SER A 25 -1.69 -2.34 -8.68
C SER A 25 -0.40 -1.59 -8.35
N LYS A 26 -0.50 -0.49 -7.59
CA LYS A 26 0.66 0.27 -7.12
C LYS A 26 1.56 -0.55 -6.17
N MET A 27 1.00 -1.38 -5.28
CA MET A 27 1.80 -2.29 -4.45
C MET A 27 2.54 -3.33 -5.28
N MET A 28 1.88 -3.89 -6.30
CA MET A 28 2.50 -4.83 -7.22
C MET A 28 3.70 -4.18 -7.94
N LEU A 29 3.54 -2.93 -8.40
CA LEU A 29 4.62 -2.15 -8.99
C LEU A 29 5.77 -1.89 -7.99
N MET A 30 5.49 -1.68 -6.71
CA MET A 30 6.55 -1.53 -5.70
C MET A 30 7.31 -2.83 -5.44
N SER A 31 6.64 -3.99 -5.53
CA SER A 31 7.29 -5.31 -5.45
C SER A 31 8.27 -5.50 -6.60
N THR A 32 7.80 -5.29 -7.83
CA THR A 32 8.63 -5.45 -9.03
C THR A 32 9.75 -4.41 -9.08
N ALA A 33 9.51 -3.17 -8.65
CA ALA A 33 10.56 -2.17 -8.52
C ALA A 33 11.65 -2.61 -7.53
N THR A 34 11.29 -3.20 -6.39
CA THR A 34 12.27 -3.72 -5.42
C THR A 34 13.14 -4.81 -6.06
N ALA A 35 12.52 -5.77 -6.77
CA ALA A 35 13.24 -6.81 -7.48
C ALA A 35 14.15 -6.23 -8.58
N PHE A 36 13.66 -5.25 -9.34
CA PHE A 36 14.43 -4.57 -10.38
C PHE A 36 15.64 -3.83 -9.80
N TYR A 37 15.50 -3.13 -8.68
CA TYR A 37 16.62 -2.47 -8.01
C TYR A 37 17.64 -3.47 -7.46
N ARG A 38 17.21 -4.63 -6.93
CA ARG A 38 18.12 -5.71 -6.52
C ARG A 38 18.95 -6.24 -7.69
N LEU A 39 18.28 -6.52 -8.82
CA LEU A 39 18.93 -7.03 -10.03
C LEU A 39 19.89 -6.01 -10.65
N THR A 40 19.45 -4.77 -10.84
CA THR A 40 20.27 -3.72 -11.45
C THR A 40 21.49 -3.32 -10.60
N ARG A 41 21.34 -3.32 -9.27
CA ARG A 41 22.45 -3.04 -8.35
C ARG A 41 23.32 -4.26 -8.06
N LYS A 42 22.86 -5.47 -8.44
CA LYS A 42 23.46 -6.76 -8.06
C LYS A 42 23.60 -6.90 -6.55
N VAL A 43 22.56 -6.51 -5.83
CA VAL A 43 22.52 -6.51 -4.37
C VAL A 43 21.44 -7.49 -3.96
N PHE A 44 21.86 -8.64 -3.45
CA PHE A 44 20.97 -9.73 -3.08
C PHE A 44 21.01 -9.96 -1.58
N ALA A 45 19.84 -10.19 -0.99
CA ALA A 45 19.71 -10.51 0.42
C ALA A 45 20.10 -11.96 0.72
N ASN A 46 19.94 -12.82 -0.28
CA ASN A 46 20.10 -14.25 -0.16
C ASN A 46 21.38 -14.70 -0.88
N PRO A 47 22.20 -15.57 -0.25
CA PRO A 47 23.44 -16.04 -0.85
C PRO A 47 23.20 -16.90 -2.10
N GLU A 48 22.08 -17.63 -2.19
CA GLU A 48 21.71 -18.42 -3.36
C GLU A 48 21.54 -17.57 -4.62
N ASP A 49 20.96 -16.37 -4.51
CA ASP A 49 20.79 -15.45 -5.64
C ASP A 49 22.13 -14.87 -6.11
N CYS A 50 23.13 -14.79 -5.22
CA CYS A 50 24.46 -14.31 -5.55
C CYS A 50 25.24 -15.30 -6.44
N VAL A 51 24.93 -16.60 -6.36
CA VAL A 51 25.64 -17.65 -7.11
C VAL A 51 25.38 -17.52 -8.61
N ALA A 52 24.21 -17.01 -9.00
CA ALA A 52 23.87 -16.73 -10.39
C ALA A 52 24.73 -15.61 -11.01
N PHE A 53 25.29 -14.70 -10.19
CA PHE A 53 26.04 -13.53 -10.64
C PHE A 53 27.54 -13.56 -10.30
N GLY A 54 28.03 -14.58 -9.60
CA GLY A 54 29.44 -14.81 -9.35
C GLY A 54 29.73 -16.13 -8.65
N LYS A 55 30.90 -16.74 -8.92
CA LYS A 55 31.38 -17.96 -8.22
C LYS A 55 32.38 -17.60 -7.11
N GLY A 56 32.32 -18.30 -5.98
CA GLY A 56 33.30 -18.20 -4.88
C GLY A 56 33.19 -16.93 -4.04
N GLU A 57 34.33 -16.40 -3.54
CA GLU A 57 34.36 -15.19 -2.70
C GLU A 57 33.76 -13.95 -3.37
N ASN A 58 33.74 -13.89 -4.70
CA ASN A 58 33.08 -12.80 -5.44
C ASN A 58 31.55 -12.82 -5.31
N ALA A 59 30.93 -13.94 -4.93
CA ALA A 59 29.49 -13.99 -4.64
C ALA A 59 29.15 -13.26 -3.33
N LYS A 60 30.02 -13.36 -2.31
CA LYS A 60 29.86 -12.61 -1.04
C LYS A 60 29.94 -11.10 -1.25
N LYS A 61 30.63 -10.66 -2.30
CA LYS A 61 30.63 -9.27 -2.74
C LYS A 61 29.26 -8.81 -3.26
N TYR A 62 28.29 -9.67 -3.56
CA TYR A 62 26.93 -9.23 -3.92
C TYR A 62 25.93 -9.35 -2.76
N LEU A 63 26.36 -10.02 -1.68
CA LEU A 63 25.65 -10.06 -0.40
C LEU A 63 25.92 -8.77 0.37
N ARG A 64 25.39 -7.67 -0.15
CA ARG A 64 25.49 -6.35 0.46
C ARG A 64 24.09 -5.84 0.77
N THR A 65 23.97 -4.91 1.70
CA THR A 65 22.78 -4.08 1.82
C THR A 65 23.07 -2.76 1.09
N ASP A 66 22.18 -2.38 0.17
CA ASP A 66 22.21 -1.06 -0.49
C ASP A 66 21.06 -0.24 0.09
N ASP A 67 21.38 0.96 0.57
CA ASP A 67 20.43 1.88 1.18
C ASP A 67 19.22 2.16 0.30
N ARG A 68 19.37 2.14 -1.03
CA ARG A 68 18.25 2.33 -1.96
C ARG A 68 17.35 1.11 -2.01
N VAL A 69 17.91 -0.10 -2.01
CA VAL A 69 17.11 -1.34 -1.97
C VAL A 69 16.34 -1.42 -0.66
N GLU A 70 17.01 -1.11 0.47
CA GLU A 70 16.33 -1.03 1.75
C GLU A 70 15.27 0.05 1.79
N ARG A 71 15.52 1.21 1.16
CA ARG A 71 14.52 2.28 1.06
C ARG A 71 13.27 1.80 0.32
N VAL A 72 13.40 1.16 -0.84
CA VAL A 72 12.22 0.62 -1.55
C VAL A 72 11.54 -0.47 -0.72
N ARG A 73 12.30 -1.35 -0.05
CA ARG A 73 11.75 -2.37 0.84
C ARG A 73 10.95 -1.77 1.99
N ARG A 74 11.45 -0.72 2.64
CA ARG A 74 10.75 -0.02 3.73
C ARG A 74 9.49 0.70 3.23
N ALA A 75 9.53 1.27 2.02
CA ALA A 75 8.33 1.82 1.38
C ALA A 75 7.27 0.74 1.17
N HIS A 76 7.68 -0.43 0.65
CA HIS A 76 6.78 -1.56 0.43
C HIS A 76 6.19 -2.12 1.74
N LEU A 77 7.00 -2.25 2.79
CA LEU A 77 6.52 -2.65 4.13
C LEU A 77 5.47 -1.68 4.66
N ASN A 78 5.73 -0.38 4.57
CA ASN A 78 4.77 0.63 5.00
C ASN A 78 3.47 0.57 4.18
N ASP A 79 3.57 0.29 2.89
CA ASP A 79 2.40 0.07 2.04
C ASP A 79 1.58 -1.12 2.52
N LEU A 80 2.19 -2.27 2.80
CA LEU A 80 1.51 -3.44 3.37
C LEU A 80 0.80 -3.10 4.68
N GLU A 81 1.50 -2.44 5.61
CA GLU A 81 0.97 -2.07 6.93
C GLU A 81 -0.25 -1.14 6.86
N ASN A 82 -0.39 -0.34 5.80
CA ASN A 82 -1.51 0.60 5.64
C ASN A 82 -2.63 0.08 4.75
N ILE A 83 -2.25 -0.62 3.68
CA ILE A 83 -3.20 -1.04 2.64
C ILE A 83 -3.98 -2.26 3.10
N ILE A 84 -3.36 -3.17 3.87
CA ILE A 84 -4.08 -4.33 4.43
C ILE A 84 -5.24 -3.86 5.34
N PRO A 85 -5.03 -2.96 6.33
CA PRO A 85 -6.13 -2.41 7.11
C PRO A 85 -7.17 -1.67 6.26
N PHE A 86 -6.73 -0.89 5.26
CA PHE A 86 -7.65 -0.18 4.38
C PHE A 86 -8.53 -1.11 3.55
N LEU A 87 -7.98 -2.22 3.03
CA LEU A 87 -8.78 -3.21 2.31
C LEU A 87 -9.79 -3.88 3.23
N GLY A 88 -9.39 -4.27 4.44
CA GLY A 88 -10.30 -4.90 5.41
C GLY A 88 -11.41 -3.95 5.87
N ILE A 89 -11.04 -2.76 6.35
CA ILE A 89 -11.98 -1.75 6.85
C ILE A 89 -12.80 -1.18 5.70
N GLY A 90 -12.20 -0.90 4.55
CA GLY A 90 -12.89 -0.34 3.38
C GLY A 90 -13.93 -1.29 2.79
N LEU A 91 -13.65 -2.59 2.78
CA LEU A 91 -14.63 -3.61 2.38
C LEU A 91 -15.83 -3.60 3.35
N LEU A 92 -15.56 -3.70 4.65
CA LEU A 92 -16.62 -3.64 5.68
C LEU A 92 -17.39 -2.32 5.63
N TYR A 93 -16.72 -1.21 5.32
CA TYR A 93 -17.30 0.12 5.25
C TYR A 93 -18.23 0.22 4.05
N SER A 94 -17.81 -0.30 2.89
CA SER A 94 -18.66 -0.34 1.68
C SER A 94 -19.96 -1.12 1.91
N LEU A 95 -19.90 -2.23 2.65
CA LEU A 95 -21.06 -3.05 2.99
C LEU A 95 -21.97 -2.43 4.08
N SER A 96 -21.52 -1.35 4.74
CA SER A 96 -22.26 -0.70 5.82
C SER A 96 -23.29 0.31 5.34
N GLY A 97 -23.43 0.53 4.02
CA GLY A 97 -24.31 1.54 3.42
C GLY A 97 -24.00 2.99 3.84
N PRO A 98 -22.73 3.45 3.82
CA PRO A 98 -22.39 4.83 4.14
C PRO A 98 -22.83 5.79 3.04
N ASP A 99 -22.90 7.08 3.36
CA ASP A 99 -23.16 8.13 2.36
C ASP A 99 -22.10 8.08 1.24
N PRO A 100 -22.50 7.93 -0.04
CA PRO A 100 -21.58 7.76 -1.16
C PRO A 100 -20.56 8.88 -1.30
N SER A 101 -21.02 10.12 -1.10
CA SER A 101 -20.16 11.31 -1.23
C SER A 101 -19.00 11.26 -0.24
N THR A 102 -19.29 10.83 0.99
CA THR A 102 -18.30 10.75 2.06
C THR A 102 -17.37 9.56 1.86
N ALA A 103 -17.90 8.41 1.45
CA ALA A 103 -17.10 7.21 1.22
C ALA A 103 -16.08 7.42 0.08
N ILE A 104 -16.52 7.98 -1.05
CA ILE A 104 -15.66 8.29 -2.19
C ILE A 104 -14.55 9.27 -1.78
N LEU A 105 -14.87 10.27 -0.96
CA LEU A 105 -13.88 11.23 -0.46
C LEU A 105 -12.81 10.55 0.43
N HIS A 106 -13.21 9.63 1.31
CA HIS A 106 -12.26 8.84 2.11
C HIS A 106 -11.34 8.01 1.21
N PHE A 107 -11.91 7.29 0.22
CA PHE A 107 -11.11 6.48 -0.69
C PHE A 107 -10.13 7.33 -1.52
N ARG A 108 -10.57 8.48 -2.05
CA ARG A 108 -9.70 9.41 -2.79
C ARG A 108 -8.57 9.96 -1.93
N LEU A 109 -8.87 10.41 -0.71
CA LEU A 109 -7.87 10.92 0.22
C LEU A 109 -6.85 9.85 0.58
N PHE A 110 -7.29 8.62 0.86
CA PHE A 110 -6.39 7.52 1.17
C PHE A 110 -5.46 7.21 -0.01
N VAL A 111 -6.00 7.02 -1.21
CA VAL A 111 -5.22 6.72 -2.42
C VAL A 111 -4.22 7.84 -2.70
N GLY A 112 -4.67 9.10 -2.70
CA GLY A 112 -3.82 10.26 -2.94
C GLY A 112 -2.70 10.37 -1.91
N ALA A 113 -3.01 10.20 -0.63
CA ALA A 113 -2.02 10.21 0.44
C ALA A 113 -1.01 9.07 0.30
N ARG A 114 -1.43 7.87 -0.15
CA ARG A 114 -0.53 6.73 -0.37
C ARG A 114 0.38 6.93 -1.58
N ILE A 115 -0.14 7.43 -2.70
CA ILE A 115 0.68 7.73 -3.87
C ILE A 115 1.72 8.78 -3.50
N TYR A 116 1.30 9.87 -2.85
CA TYR A 116 2.21 10.91 -2.39
C TYR A 116 3.26 10.39 -1.40
N HIS A 117 2.86 9.56 -0.43
CA HIS A 117 3.80 8.93 0.52
C HIS A 117 4.89 8.14 -0.21
N THR A 118 4.51 7.40 -1.25
CA THR A 118 5.44 6.59 -2.06
C THR A 118 6.41 7.47 -2.82
N ILE A 119 5.91 8.53 -3.46
CA ILE A 119 6.74 9.50 -4.18
C ILE A 119 7.70 10.18 -3.21
N ALA A 120 7.21 10.60 -2.04
CA ALA A 120 8.02 11.23 -1.00
C ALA A 120 9.01 10.28 -0.32
N TYR A 121 8.83 8.97 -0.46
CA TYR A 121 9.78 7.96 -0.02
C TYR A 121 10.89 7.72 -1.05
N LEU A 122 10.52 7.67 -2.33
CA LEU A 122 11.43 7.46 -3.46
C LEU A 122 12.30 8.69 -3.73
N THR A 123 11.69 9.86 -3.78
CA THR A 123 12.41 11.14 -3.79
C THR A 123 12.83 11.42 -2.34
N PRO A 124 14.11 11.71 -2.05
CA PRO A 124 14.57 12.01 -0.70
C PRO A 124 14.08 13.38 -0.23
N LEU A 125 12.77 13.61 -0.26
CA LEU A 125 12.14 14.79 0.29
C LEU A 125 12.44 14.86 1.79
N PRO A 126 12.71 16.07 2.31
CA PRO A 126 12.93 16.28 3.72
C PRO A 126 11.69 15.85 4.51
N GLN A 127 11.93 15.32 5.72
CA GLN A 127 10.87 15.22 6.72
C GLN A 127 10.35 16.65 6.99
N PRO A 128 9.03 16.87 7.11
CA PRO A 128 8.00 15.95 7.60
C PRO A 128 7.07 15.37 6.52
N ASN A 129 7.33 15.56 5.23
CA ASN A 129 6.37 15.24 4.15
C ASN A 129 5.89 13.78 4.16
N ARG A 130 6.78 12.84 4.52
CA ARG A 130 6.43 11.42 4.68
C ARG A 130 5.53 11.17 5.88
N ALA A 131 5.85 11.75 7.04
CA ALA A 131 5.04 11.59 8.24
C ALA A 131 3.64 12.19 8.06
N LEU A 132 3.56 13.38 7.44
CA LEU A 132 2.28 14.06 7.18
C LEU A 132 1.37 13.22 6.29
N SER A 133 1.90 12.71 5.18
CA SER A 133 1.13 11.83 4.29
C SER A 133 0.79 10.49 4.94
N PHE A 134 1.69 9.94 5.77
CA PHE A 134 1.41 8.77 6.60
C PHE A 134 0.20 9.01 7.50
N PHE A 135 0.22 10.07 8.31
CA PHE A 135 -0.85 10.45 9.24
C PHE A 135 -2.18 10.74 8.53
N VAL A 136 -2.16 11.39 7.36
CA VAL A 136 -3.38 11.62 6.58
C VAL A 136 -4.02 10.30 6.18
N GLY A 137 -3.24 9.37 5.62
CA GLY A 137 -3.78 8.05 5.25
C GLY A 137 -4.24 7.24 6.45
N TYR A 138 -3.45 7.22 7.54
CA TYR A 138 -3.81 6.50 8.77
C TYR A 138 -5.08 7.07 9.41
N GLY A 139 -5.19 8.40 9.45
CA GLY A 139 -6.35 9.11 9.98
C GLY A 139 -7.62 8.85 9.18
N VAL A 140 -7.52 8.74 7.86
CA VAL A 140 -8.65 8.34 7.00
C VAL A 140 -9.11 6.92 7.31
N THR A 141 -8.17 5.97 7.48
CA THR A 141 -8.50 4.58 7.84
C THR A 141 -9.14 4.50 9.23
N LEU A 142 -8.62 5.26 10.20
CA LEU A 142 -9.21 5.37 11.54
C LEU A 142 -10.60 6.00 11.51
N SER A 143 -10.83 7.04 10.70
CA SER A 143 -12.15 7.64 10.50
C SER A 143 -13.17 6.63 9.97
N MET A 144 -12.78 5.83 8.97
CA MET A 144 -13.63 4.75 8.46
C MET A 144 -13.90 3.70 9.53
N ALA A 145 -12.88 3.25 10.27
CA ALA A 145 -13.03 2.28 11.34
C ALA A 145 -13.99 2.78 12.44
N TYR A 146 -13.84 4.03 12.86
CA TYR A 146 -14.70 4.65 13.87
C TYR A 146 -16.15 4.73 13.42
N ARG A 147 -16.40 5.16 12.17
CA ARG A 147 -17.76 5.22 11.61
C ARG A 147 -18.39 3.83 11.49
N LEU A 148 -17.60 2.82 11.16
CA LEU A 148 -18.03 1.42 11.09
C LEU A 148 -18.48 0.90 12.46
N LEU A 149 -17.65 1.12 13.48
CA LEU A 149 -17.95 0.74 14.85
C LEU A 149 -19.25 1.40 15.34
N LYS A 150 -19.36 2.73 15.15
CA LYS A 150 -20.53 3.51 15.56
C LYS A 150 -21.83 3.13 14.83
N SER A 151 -21.75 2.71 13.57
CA SER A 151 -22.93 2.44 12.73
C SER A 151 -23.56 1.07 13.00
N LYS A 152 -22.73 0.02 13.06
CA LYS A 152 -23.21 -1.38 12.98
C LYS A 152 -22.79 -2.27 14.15
N LEU A 153 -21.83 -1.83 14.97
CA LEU A 153 -21.20 -2.66 16.02
C LEU A 153 -21.48 -2.07 17.41
N TYR A 154 -22.76 -2.06 17.83
CA TYR A 154 -23.29 -1.93 19.21
C TYR A 154 -22.48 -1.12 20.26
N LEU A 155 -21.77 -0.07 19.86
CA LEU A 155 -21.03 0.89 20.70
C LEU A 155 -21.36 2.30 20.21
#